data_AF-A0A629RLW6-F1
#
_entry.id   AF-A0A629RLW6-F1
#
_cell.length_a   1.000
_cell.length_b   1.000
_cell.length_c   1.000
_cell.angle_alpha   90.00
_cell.angle_beta   90.00
_cell.angle_gamma   90.00
#
_symmetry.space_group_name_H-M   'P 1'
#
loop_
_entity.id
_entity.type
_entity.pdbx_description
1 polymer ?
#
loop_
_entity_poly.entity_id
_entity_poly.type
_entity_poly.pdbx_seq_one_letter_code
_entity_poly.pdbx_strand_id
1 'polypeptide(L)' 'MNSQQMMTYCGMQIPPPVLNIDLHVLPNFTGRMVLYIENGRVICDRQLLDDEHVCSLDSFIEIAREAGIRFEEISNVG' A
#
# COMPACT_ATOMS: atom_id res chain seq x y z
N MET A 1 13.65 -3.88 -23.74
CA MET A 1 14.00 -2.45 -23.93
C MET A 1 13.55 -1.72 -22.68
N ASN A 2 14.47 -1.38 -21.77
CA ASN A 2 14.15 -0.66 -20.54
C ASN A 2 14.10 0.84 -20.85
N SER A 3 12.90 1.36 -21.12
CA SER A 3 12.65 2.81 -21.09
C SER A 3 12.63 3.26 -19.64
N GLN A 4 13.81 3.53 -19.08
CA GLN A 4 13.93 4.19 -17.78
C GLN A 4 13.40 5.63 -17.92
N GLN A 5 12.18 5.88 -17.47
CA GLN A 5 11.65 7.24 -17.34
C GLN A 5 12.44 7.97 -16.25
N MET A 6 13.15 9.03 -16.61
CA MET A 6 13.84 9.90 -15.66
C MET A 6 12.84 10.80 -14.93
N MET A 7 13.13 11.15 -13.68
CA MET A 7 12.34 12.07 -12.87
C MET A 7 13.13 13.32 -12.51
N THR A 8 12.45 14.47 -12.44
CA THR A 8 13.05 15.73 -12.00
C THR A 8 12.97 15.83 -10.48
N TYR A 9 14.12 15.92 -9.82
CA TYR A 9 14.23 16.17 -8.38
C TYR A 9 15.22 17.31 -8.14
N CYS A 10 14.79 18.37 -7.45
CA CYS A 10 15.61 19.57 -7.23
C CYS A 10 16.24 20.16 -8.52
N GLY A 11 15.54 20.06 -9.66
CA GLY A 11 16.03 20.52 -10.97
C GLY A 11 17.04 19.58 -11.65
N MET A 12 17.41 18.46 -11.02
CA MET A 12 18.27 17.43 -11.59
C MET A 12 17.41 16.29 -12.17
N GLN A 13 17.81 15.74 -13.31
CA GLN A 13 17.25 14.49 -13.84
C GLN A 13 17.90 13.30 -13.13
N ILE A 14 17.12 12.54 -12.38
CA ILE A 14 17.58 11.33 -11.69
C ILE A 14 16.77 10.13 -12.18
N PRO A 15 17.33 8.91 -12.18
CA PRO A 15 16.53 7.72 -12.33
C PRO A 15 15.50 7.63 -11.17
N PRO A 16 14.36 6.96 -11.36
CA PRO A 16 13.41 6.71 -10.29
C PRO A 16 14.13 6.02 -9.11
N PRO A 17 14.00 6.52 -7.88
CA PRO A 17 14.63 5.92 -6.73
C PRO A 17 14.05 4.52 -6.52
N VAL A 18 14.94 3.55 -6.30
CA VAL A 18 14.57 2.17 -5.99
C VAL A 18 14.75 1.97 -4.49
N LEU A 19 13.70 1.50 -3.81
CA LEU A 19 13.79 1.07 -2.43
C LEU A 19 14.10 -0.42 -2.40
N ASN A 20 15.31 -0.78 -1.95
CA ASN A 20 15.67 -2.16 -1.68
C ASN A 20 15.15 -2.55 -0.29
N ILE A 21 14.44 -3.67 -0.19
CA ILE A 21 13.79 -4.12 1.03
C ILE A 21 14.24 -5.56 1.28
N ASP A 22 14.80 -5.80 2.47
CA ASP A 22 15.08 -7.15 2.95
C ASP A 22 13.82 -7.69 3.63
N LEU A 23 13.19 -8.70 3.03
CA LEU A 23 12.03 -9.37 3.61
C LEU A 23 12.48 -10.64 4.34
N HIS A 24 12.20 -10.70 5.64
CA HIS A 24 12.54 -11.85 6.47
C HIS A 24 11.39 -12.86 6.49
N VAL A 25 11.26 -13.66 5.43
CA VAL A 25 10.26 -14.74 5.33
C VAL A 25 10.91 -16.12 5.39
N LEU A 26 10.14 -17.13 5.80
CA LEU A 26 10.61 -18.52 5.79
C LEU A 26 10.86 -19.01 4.36
N PRO A 27 11.81 -19.95 4.13
CA PRO A 27 12.13 -20.44 2.78
C PRO A 27 10.95 -21.07 2.01
N ASN A 28 9.93 -21.56 2.73
CA ASN A 28 8.72 -22.16 2.18
C ASN A 28 7.49 -21.24 2.26
N PHE A 29 7.68 -19.96 2.59
CA PHE A 29 6.59 -18.99 2.69
C PHE A 29 5.90 -18.81 1.34
N THR A 30 4.56 -18.85 1.33
CA THR A 30 3.72 -18.47 0.20
C THR A 30 2.56 -17.66 0.74
N GLY A 31 2.37 -16.46 0.22
CA GLY A 31 1.33 -15.56 0.71
C GLY A 31 1.57 -14.13 0.25
N ARG A 32 0.84 -13.21 0.88
CA ARG A 32 0.95 -11.77 0.64
C ARG A 32 1.56 -11.11 1.87
N MET A 33 2.41 -10.10 1.64
CA MET A 33 2.97 -9.25 2.69
C MET A 33 2.47 -7.82 2.49
N VAL A 34 2.18 -7.13 3.58
CA VAL A 34 1.87 -5.69 3.59
C VAL A 34 3.06 -4.96 4.20
N LEU A 35 3.49 -3.90 3.51
CA LEU A 35 4.60 -3.04 3.94
C LEU A 35 4.06 -1.65 4.25
N TYR A 36 4.42 -1.12 5.41
CA TYR A 36 4.25 0.29 5.71
C TYR A 36 5.60 0.99 5.48
N ILE A 37 5.63 1.85 4.45
CA ILE A 37 6.77 2.70 4.13
C ILE A 37 6.48 4.14 4.56
N GLU A 38 7.37 4.71 5.36
CA GLU A 38 7.34 6.11 5.75
C GLU A 38 8.69 6.75 5.44
N ASN A 39 8.70 7.89 4.75
CA ASN A 39 9.91 8.63 4.38
C ASN A 39 10.99 7.76 3.68
N GLY A 40 10.55 6.85 2.80
CA GLY A 40 11.45 5.95 2.07
C GLY A 40 12.05 4.84 2.92
N ARG A 41 11.51 4.57 4.12
CA ARG A 41 11.94 3.47 4.99
C ARG A 41 10.77 2.56 5.30
N VAL A 42 10.99 1.25 5.27
CA VAL A 42 10.02 0.29 5.78
C VAL A 42 10.02 0.39 7.30
N ILE A 43 8.87 0.74 7.87
CA ILE A 43 8.66 0.82 9.32
C ILE A 43 7.90 -0.39 9.86
N CYS A 44 7.27 -1.18 8.99
CA CYS A 44 6.59 -2.42 9.34
C CYS A 44 6.45 -3.33 8.11
N ASP A 45 6.72 -4.62 8.29
CA ASP A 45 6.37 -5.69 7.38
C ASP A 45 5.55 -6.75 8.12
N ARG A 46 4.45 -7.20 7.50
CA ARG A 46 3.65 -8.29 8.06
C ARG A 46 3.00 -9.12 6.98
N GLN A 47 2.72 -10.38 7.29
CA GLN A 47 1.89 -11.23 6.45
C GLN A 47 0.44 -10.70 6.45
N LEU A 48 -0.17 -10.66 5.27
CA LEU A 48 -1.62 -10.50 5.09
C LEU A 48 -2.28 -11.87 5.27
N LEU A 49 -3.17 -11.98 6.25
CA LEU A 49 -3.89 -13.22 6.53
C LEU A 49 -5.00 -13.44 5.49
N ASP A 50 -5.48 -14.69 5.39
CA ASP A 50 -6.46 -15.08 4.38
C ASP A 50 -7.84 -14.44 4.60
N ASP A 51 -8.15 -14.06 5.84
CA ASP A 51 -9.37 -13.37 6.25
C ASP A 51 -9.25 -11.84 6.23
N GLU A 52 -8.10 -11.31 5.82
CA GLU A 52 -7.84 -9.88 5.72
C GLU A 52 -7.95 -9.37 4.28
N HIS A 53 -8.45 -8.14 4.14
CA HIS A 53 -8.58 -7.45 2.87
C HIS A 53 -7.90 -6.09 2.91
N VAL A 54 -7.12 -5.76 1.89
CA VAL A 54 -6.51 -4.44 1.70
C VAL A 54 -7.13 -3.82 0.47
N CYS A 55 -7.76 -2.67 0.64
CA CYS A 55 -8.41 -1.94 -0.44
C CYS A 55 -8.40 -0.44 -0.16
N SER A 56 -8.78 0.36 -1.15
CA SER A 56 -9.03 1.78 -0.94
C SER A 56 -10.28 1.97 -0.07
N LEU A 57 -10.44 3.18 0.48
CA LEU A 57 -11.65 3.52 1.23
C LEU A 57 -12.91 3.38 0.37
N ASP A 58 -12.85 3.78 -0.90
CA ASP A 58 -13.99 3.67 -1.82
C ASP A 58 -14.41 2.20 -2.03
N SER A 59 -13.43 1.33 -2.31
CA SER A 59 -13.68 -0.11 -2.43
C SER A 59 -14.21 -0.72 -1.13
N PHE A 60 -13.70 -0.29 0.02
CA PHE A 60 -14.23 -0.72 1.32
C PHE A 60 -15.71 -0.34 1.47
N ILE A 61 -16.08 0.90 1.12
CA ILE A 61 -17.46 1.39 1.19
C ILE A 61 -18.37 0.59 0.25
N GLU A 62 -17.92 0.29 -0.96
CA GLU A 62 -18.65 -0.54 -1.93
C GLU A 62 -18.92 -1.95 -1.39
N ILE A 63 -17.88 -2.63 -0.90
CA ILE A 63 -17.98 -3.98 -0.32
C ILE A 63 -18.97 -3.99 0.85
N ALA A 64 -18.90 -2.99 1.73
CA ALA A 64 -19.80 -2.92 2.87
C ALA A 64 -21.25 -2.62 2.46
N ARG A 65 -21.48 -1.79 1.42
CA ARG A 65 -22.83 -1.61 0.86
C ARG A 65 -23.39 -2.90 0.28
N GLU A 66 -22.58 -3.68 -0.44
CA GLU A 66 -22.97 -4.99 -0.96
C GLU A 66 -23.32 -5.99 0.16
N ALA A 67 -22.63 -5.88 1.30
CA ALA A 67 -22.95 -6.64 2.51
C ALA A 67 -24.17 -6.12 3.29
N GLY A 68 -24.86 -5.09 2.79
CA GLY A 68 -26.04 -4.49 3.43
C GLY A 68 -25.72 -3.51 4.58
N ILE A 69 -24.44 -3.14 4.75
CA ILE A 69 -24.02 -2.15 5.73
C ILE A 69 -24.25 -0.74 5.14
N ARG A 70 -24.87 0.12 5.94
CA ARG A 70 -25.12 1.52 5.59
C ARG A 70 -24.21 2.43 6.39
N PHE A 71 -23.49 3.31 5.70
CA PHE A 71 -22.72 4.38 6.33
C PHE A 71 -23.51 5.69 6.24
N GLU A 72 -23.46 6.48 7.31
CA GLU A 72 -23.89 7.87 7.31
C GLU A 72 -22.66 8.75 7.44
N GLU A 73 -22.50 9.73 6.55
CA GLU A 73 -21.44 10.70 6.67
C GLU A 73 -21.78 11.66 7.82
N ILE A 74 -21.01 11.58 8.90
CA ILE A 74 -21.15 12.51 10.01
C ILE A 74 -20.22 13.68 9.73
N SER A 75 -20.80 14.78 9.26
CA SER A 75 -20.08 16.06 9.20
C SER A 75 -19.96 16.58 10.63
N ASN A 76 -18.75 16.68 11.18
CA ASN A 76 -18.53 17.50 12.35
C ASN A 76 -18.71 18.97 11.93
N VAL A 77 -19.96 19.46 11.98
CA VAL A 77 -20.24 20.89 11.88
C VAL A 77 -19.78 21.51 13.20
N GLY A 78 -18.58 22.08 13.18
CA GLY A 78 -18.08 22.97 14.23
C GLY A 78 -18.69 24.36 14.11
#